data_AF-A0A2V6FK44-F1
#
_entry.id   AF-A0A2V6FK44-F1
#
_cell.length_a   1.000
_cell.length_b   1.000
_cell.length_c   1.000
_cell.angle_alpha   90.00
_cell.angle_beta   90.00
_cell.angle_gamma   90.00
#
_symmetry.space_group_name_H-M   'P 1'
#
loop_
_entity.id
_entity.type
_entity.pdbx_description
1 polymer ?
#
loop_
_entity_poly.entity_id
_entity_poly.type
_entity_poly.pdbx_seq_one_letter_code
_entity_poly.pdbx_strand_id
1 'polypeptide(L)'
;MELNHVLLFTAVATSALIVLQAFRPQTPGARARASVVLIAAALSWLLARSIAGWLSAIVWCALLVVPAFLRHRAQVARFPHHQSWRPTIILSPVVLILIIINIAVFVLELLAGGSTNELTLHRLGELDTGSVIYRHEYWRLFAALFLHYGPIHIFFNLFALLLLGPPLERQIGGLLFFVCYAVSGLGSSIAIVLLTRLRLLDPVQLVGASGCIMGVVGTWAGFLLRHRHLPLARQRLRNIFIIVLLQLAFDVVTPRVSMSAHLGGLFTGFLLGLAVPARSRF
;
A
#
# COMPACT_ATOMS: atom_id res chain seq x y z
N MET A 1 11.62 -5.79 5.75
CA MET A 1 11.61 -5.02 4.48
C MET A 1 12.84 -4.12 4.47
N GLU A 2 13.70 -4.23 3.46
CA GLU A 2 14.93 -3.41 3.38
C GLU A 2 14.69 -2.11 2.60
N LEU A 3 15.08 -0.97 3.18
CA LEU A 3 14.86 0.33 2.56
C LEU A 3 15.54 0.48 1.20
N ASN A 4 16.76 -0.08 1.06
CA ASN A 4 17.50 -0.07 -0.21
C ASN A 4 16.67 -0.69 -1.36
N HIS A 5 16.04 -1.84 -1.12
CA HIS A 5 15.19 -2.49 -2.11
C HIS A 5 13.94 -1.65 -2.45
N VAL A 6 13.29 -1.07 -1.44
CA VAL A 6 12.09 -0.24 -1.65
C VAL A 6 12.40 1.01 -2.46
N LEU A 7 13.51 1.68 -2.15
CA LEU A 7 13.98 2.87 -2.86
C LEU A 7 14.28 2.57 -4.33
N LEU A 8 14.97 1.44 -4.59
CA LEU A 8 15.26 1.00 -5.94
C LEU A 8 13.98 0.74 -6.74
N PHE A 9 13.07 -0.06 -6.18
CA PHE A 9 11.80 -0.37 -6.83
C PHE A 9 11.01 0.91 -7.14
N THR A 10 10.92 1.82 -6.17
CA THR A 10 10.17 3.08 -6.32
C THR A 10 10.75 3.92 -7.46
N ALA A 11 12.08 4.08 -7.51
CA ALA A 11 12.76 4.82 -8.56
C ALA A 11 12.52 4.20 -9.95
N VAL A 12 12.65 2.87 -10.06
CA VAL A 12 12.45 2.13 -11.33
C VAL A 12 10.99 2.18 -11.77
N ALA A 13 10.05 1.79 -10.91
CA ALA A 13 8.65 1.66 -11.24
C ALA A 13 8.02 3.00 -11.66
N THR A 14 8.28 4.07 -10.88
CA THR A 14 7.74 5.39 -11.22
C THR A 14 8.36 5.96 -12.50
N SER A 15 9.66 5.73 -12.74
CA SER A 15 10.32 6.15 -13.98
C SER A 15 9.80 5.38 -15.20
N ALA A 16 9.60 4.07 -15.07
CA ALA A 16 9.03 3.24 -16.12
C ALA A 16 7.61 3.71 -16.51
N LEU A 17 6.76 4.03 -15.52
CA LEU A 17 5.42 4.57 -15.79
C LEU A 17 5.45 5.91 -16.54
N ILE A 18 6.45 6.77 -16.29
CA ILE A 18 6.64 8.03 -17.03
C ILE A 18 7.08 7.74 -18.47
N VAL A 19 8.05 6.83 -18.66
CA VAL A 19 8.56 6.46 -20.00
C VAL A 19 7.45 5.84 -20.86
N LEU A 20 6.64 4.97 -20.27
CA LEU A 20 5.50 4.27 -20.88
C LEU A 20 4.25 5.15 -21.03
N GLN A 21 4.30 6.40 -20.58
CA GLN A 21 3.17 7.34 -20.64
C GLN A 21 1.89 6.80 -19.99
N ALA A 22 2.02 6.06 -18.89
CA ALA A 22 0.88 5.52 -18.14
C ALA A 22 -0.09 6.61 -17.65
N PHE A 23 0.38 7.86 -17.56
CA PHE A 23 -0.40 9.06 -17.22
C PHE A 23 -0.22 10.18 -18.28
N ARG A 24 -1.32 10.87 -18.68
CA ARG A 24 -1.39 11.99 -19.65
C ARG A 24 -0.82 13.32 -19.12
N PRO A 25 -0.66 14.35 -19.98
CA PRO A 25 0.59 14.65 -20.69
C PRO A 25 1.73 15.00 -19.72
N GLN A 26 2.89 14.40 -19.97
CA GLN A 26 4.11 14.65 -19.22
C GLN A 26 4.76 15.97 -19.67
N THR A 27 5.47 16.63 -18.75
CA THR A 27 6.22 17.86 -19.10
C THR A 27 7.31 17.56 -20.13
N PRO A 28 7.68 18.52 -20.99
CA PRO A 28 8.83 18.37 -21.89
C PRO A 28 10.07 17.84 -21.17
N GLY A 29 10.72 16.85 -21.77
CA GLY A 29 11.91 16.20 -21.22
C GLY A 29 11.68 15.23 -20.06
N ALA A 30 10.44 15.01 -19.58
CA ALA A 30 10.19 14.06 -18.49
C ALA A 30 10.58 12.61 -18.85
N ARG A 31 10.32 12.18 -20.09
CA ARG A 31 10.72 10.85 -20.58
C ARG A 31 12.24 10.69 -20.57
N ALA A 32 12.97 11.68 -21.09
CA ALA A 32 14.43 11.65 -21.09
C ALA A 32 15.00 11.56 -19.66
N ARG A 33 14.50 12.40 -18.74
CA ARG A 33 14.89 12.36 -17.32
C ARG A 33 14.58 11.01 -16.68
N ALA A 34 13.40 10.43 -16.95
CA ALA A 34 13.05 9.12 -16.43
C ALA A 34 13.90 7.98 -17.03
N SER A 35 14.25 8.04 -18.31
CA SER A 35 15.20 7.10 -18.92
C SER A 35 16.57 7.17 -18.26
N VAL A 36 17.06 8.37 -17.93
CA VAL A 36 18.33 8.53 -17.17
C VAL A 36 18.23 7.87 -15.80
N VAL A 37 17.12 8.03 -15.08
CA VAL A 37 16.91 7.34 -13.80
C VAL A 37 16.94 5.82 -13.97
N LEU A 38 16.31 5.27 -15.01
CA LEU A 38 16.33 3.83 -15.28
C LEU A 38 17.74 3.31 -15.59
N ILE A 39 18.50 4.04 -16.41
CA ILE A 39 19.90 3.69 -16.72
C ILE A 39 20.75 3.75 -15.45
N ALA A 40 20.62 4.81 -14.65
CA ALA A 40 21.33 4.94 -13.39
C ALA A 40 20.99 3.81 -12.41
N ALA A 41 19.71 3.40 -12.34
CA ALA A 41 19.27 2.30 -11.50
C ALA A 41 19.85 0.95 -11.96
N ALA A 42 19.86 0.69 -13.27
CA ALA A 42 20.47 -0.51 -13.84
C ALA A 42 21.98 -0.57 -13.57
N LEU A 43 22.70 0.54 -13.80
CA LEU A 43 24.14 0.63 -13.51
C LEU A 43 24.41 0.46 -12.02
N SER A 44 23.65 1.12 -11.14
CA SER A 44 23.82 1.01 -9.70
C SER A 44 23.56 -0.43 -9.21
N TRP A 45 22.58 -1.12 -9.79
CA TRP A 45 22.31 -2.53 -9.48
C TRP A 45 23.41 -3.48 -9.98
N LEU A 46 24.01 -3.21 -11.13
CA LEU A 46 25.10 -4.03 -11.66
C LEU A 46 26.41 -3.84 -10.90
N LEU A 47 26.72 -2.59 -10.53
CA LEU A 47 28.03 -2.21 -9.99
C LEU A 47 28.07 -2.16 -8.45
N ALA A 48 26.94 -1.89 -7.78
CA ALA A 48 26.90 -1.61 -6.35
C ALA A 48 25.57 -2.03 -5.69
N ARG A 49 25.22 -3.33 -5.79
CA ARG A 49 23.92 -3.88 -5.31
C ARG A 49 23.52 -3.45 -3.90
N SER A 50 24.46 -3.45 -2.95
CA SER A 50 24.20 -3.12 -1.54
C SER A 50 23.70 -1.69 -1.30
N ILE A 51 23.98 -0.76 -2.22
CA ILE A 51 23.58 0.65 -2.13
C ILE A 51 22.79 1.14 -3.36
N ALA A 52 22.42 0.23 -4.26
CA ALA A 52 21.82 0.57 -5.54
C ALA A 52 20.54 1.40 -5.41
N GLY A 53 19.72 1.13 -4.41
CA GLY A 53 18.50 1.88 -4.13
C GLY A 53 18.75 3.30 -3.67
N TRP A 54 19.76 3.51 -2.83
CA TRP A 54 20.16 4.87 -2.40
C TRP A 54 20.63 5.71 -3.58
N LEU A 55 21.51 5.17 -4.43
CA LEU A 55 21.99 5.84 -5.64
C LEU A 55 20.83 6.16 -6.59
N SER A 56 19.96 5.19 -6.83
CA SER A 56 18.79 5.35 -7.69
C SER A 56 17.82 6.40 -7.16
N ALA A 57 17.58 6.41 -5.84
CA ALA A 57 16.70 7.38 -5.19
C ALA A 57 17.24 8.81 -5.28
N ILE A 58 18.56 9.01 -5.15
CA ILE A 58 19.18 10.34 -5.31
C ILE A 58 18.93 10.87 -6.72
N VAL A 59 19.24 10.07 -7.74
CA VAL A 59 19.07 10.47 -9.16
C VAL A 59 17.59 10.69 -9.48
N TRP A 60 16.71 9.79 -9.00
CA TRP A 60 15.27 9.91 -9.13
C TRP A 60 14.72 11.20 -8.49
N CYS A 61 15.14 11.50 -7.26
CA CYS A 61 14.74 12.71 -6.56
C CYS A 61 15.18 13.97 -7.31
N ALA A 62 16.45 14.03 -7.75
CA ALA A 62 17.01 15.17 -8.43
C ALA A 62 16.35 15.44 -9.80
N LEU A 63 16.03 14.39 -10.56
CA LEU A 63 15.55 14.54 -11.94
C LEU A 63 14.03 14.58 -12.07
N LEU A 64 13.30 13.93 -11.16
CA LEU A 64 11.85 13.79 -11.27
C LEU A 64 11.11 14.48 -10.12
N VAL A 65 11.44 14.16 -8.86
CA VAL A 65 10.68 14.62 -7.69
C VAL A 65 10.87 16.12 -7.44
N VAL A 66 12.12 16.58 -7.28
CA VAL A 66 12.43 17.99 -6.98
C VAL A 66 11.91 18.92 -8.09
N PRO A 67 12.15 18.66 -9.39
CA PRO A 67 11.60 19.50 -10.45
C PRO A 67 10.07 19.49 -10.48
N ALA A 68 9.42 18.36 -10.20
CA ALA A 68 7.96 18.30 -10.13
C ALA A 68 7.42 19.15 -8.97
N PHE A 69 8.06 19.07 -7.80
CA PHE A 69 7.69 19.86 -6.63
C PHE A 69 7.88 21.37 -6.86
N LEU A 70 9.03 21.76 -7.41
CA LEU A 70 9.32 23.16 -7.74
C LEU A 70 8.33 23.73 -8.76
N ARG A 71 7.98 22.96 -9.81
CA ARG A 71 6.95 23.35 -10.78
C ARG A 71 5.59 23.51 -10.13
N HIS A 72 5.18 22.57 -9.28
CA HIS A 72 3.92 22.66 -8.55
C HIS A 72 3.88 23.91 -7.68
N ARG A 73 4.94 24.20 -6.93
CA ARG A 73 5.05 25.45 -6.14
C ARG A 73 4.97 26.71 -7.00
N ALA A 74 5.68 26.74 -8.12
CA ALA A 74 5.65 27.87 -9.04
C ALA A 74 4.25 28.08 -9.66
N GLN A 75 3.54 27.00 -10.00
CA GLN A 75 2.16 27.07 -10.49
C GLN A 75 1.21 27.63 -9.43
N VAL A 76 1.31 27.15 -8.19
CA VAL A 76 0.51 27.64 -7.06
C VAL A 76 0.80 29.11 -6.77
N ALA A 77 2.06 29.55 -6.86
CA ALA A 77 2.44 30.94 -6.67
C ALA A 77 1.90 31.88 -7.77
N ARG A 78 1.77 31.39 -9.01
CA ARG A 78 1.28 32.18 -10.16
C ARG A 78 -0.25 32.38 -10.18
N PHE A 79 -1.01 31.50 -9.54
CA PHE A 79 -2.49 31.56 -9.54
C PHE A 79 -3.07 31.49 -8.12
N PRO A 80 -2.82 32.51 -7.26
CA PRO A 80 -3.25 32.49 -5.86
C PRO A 80 -4.78 32.51 -5.67
N HIS A 81 -5.55 33.07 -6.61
CA HIS A 81 -7.00 33.22 -6.49
C HIS A 81 -7.83 32.01 -6.95
N HIS A 82 -7.21 30.97 -7.53
CA HIS A 82 -7.87 29.69 -7.86
C HIS A 82 -7.71 28.62 -6.75
N GLN A 83 -7.42 29.05 -5.52
CA GLN A 83 -7.31 28.16 -4.36
C GLN A 83 -8.68 27.73 -3.81
N SER A 84 -9.40 26.88 -4.55
CA SER A 84 -10.40 25.99 -3.93
C SER A 84 -9.76 24.73 -3.33
N TRP A 85 -8.50 24.44 -3.70
CA TRP A 85 -7.72 23.32 -3.17
C TRP A 85 -6.88 23.77 -1.98
N ARG A 86 -7.51 24.06 -0.85
CA ARG A 86 -6.84 23.72 0.41
C ARG A 86 -6.86 22.19 0.47
N PRO A 87 -5.73 21.48 0.50
CA PRO A 87 -5.72 20.10 0.94
C PRO A 87 -6.02 20.16 2.44
N THR A 88 -7.26 20.48 2.79
CA THR A 88 -7.77 20.14 4.10
C THR A 88 -7.64 18.63 4.09
N ILE A 89 -6.66 18.10 4.82
CA ILE A 89 -6.70 16.71 5.24
C ILE A 89 -7.96 16.67 6.10
N ILE A 90 -9.11 16.45 5.45
CA ILE A 90 -10.37 16.29 6.14
C ILE A 90 -10.18 14.97 6.87
N LEU A 91 -9.91 15.11 8.16
CA LEU A 91 -9.67 14.01 9.09
C LEU A 91 -10.79 12.98 8.85
N SER A 92 -10.38 11.82 8.38
CA SER A 92 -11.27 10.68 8.19
C SER A 92 -11.16 9.87 9.48
N PRO A 93 -12.17 9.93 10.37
CA PRO A 93 -12.00 9.51 11.75
C PRO A 93 -11.57 8.06 11.88
N VAL A 94 -12.13 7.17 11.06
CA VAL A 94 -11.80 5.74 11.13
C VAL A 94 -10.37 5.49 10.67
N VAL A 95 -9.93 6.11 9.56
CA VAL A 95 -8.53 6.04 9.13
C VAL A 95 -7.59 6.52 10.23
N LEU A 96 -7.89 7.64 10.88
CA LEU A 96 -7.05 8.15 11.96
C LEU A 96 -6.99 7.19 13.15
N ILE A 97 -8.13 6.64 13.56
CA ILE A 97 -8.21 5.64 14.64
C ILE A 97 -7.36 4.42 14.29
N LEU A 98 -7.47 3.90 13.07
CA LEU A 98 -6.65 2.77 12.61
C LEU A 98 -5.16 3.11 12.62
N ILE A 99 -4.76 4.31 12.17
CA ILE A 99 -3.37 4.76 12.23
C ILE A 99 -2.87 4.78 13.69
N ILE A 100 -3.64 5.36 14.61
CA ILE A 100 -3.29 5.44 16.03
C ILE A 100 -3.15 4.04 16.63
N ILE A 101 -4.07 3.11 16.34
CA ILE A 101 -4.01 1.73 16.82
C ILE A 101 -2.73 1.04 16.32
N ASN A 102 -2.40 1.15 15.04
CA ASN A 102 -1.19 0.54 14.49
C ASN A 102 0.08 1.12 15.12
N ILE A 103 0.12 2.44 15.37
CA ILE A 103 1.24 3.07 16.08
C ILE A 103 1.33 2.56 17.52
N ALA A 104 0.21 2.47 18.24
CA ALA A 104 0.18 2.00 19.62
C ALA A 104 0.65 0.53 19.72
N VAL A 105 0.21 -0.33 18.81
CA VAL A 105 0.66 -1.73 18.74
C VAL A 105 2.14 -1.81 18.38
N PHE A 106 2.64 -0.96 17.48
CA PHE A 106 4.07 -0.92 17.16
C PHE A 106 4.93 -0.48 18.35
N VAL A 107 4.46 0.49 19.14
CA VAL A 107 5.12 0.87 20.40
C VAL A 107 5.14 -0.32 21.36
N LEU A 108 4.04 -1.08 21.46
CA LEU A 108 4.00 -2.31 22.26
C LEU A 108 5.04 -3.34 21.79
N GLU A 109 5.22 -3.53 20.48
CA GLU A 109 6.26 -4.41 19.93
C GLU A 109 7.67 -3.98 20.37
N LEU A 110 7.95 -2.68 20.34
CA LEU A 110 9.23 -2.13 20.78
C LEU A 110 9.48 -2.38 22.28
N LEU A 111 8.44 -2.21 23.11
CA LEU A 111 8.52 -2.43 24.55
C LEU A 111 8.59 -3.92 24.93
N ALA A 112 7.98 -4.80 24.14
CA ALA A 112 7.91 -6.24 24.39
C ALA A 112 9.14 -7.05 23.93
N GLY A 113 10.16 -6.38 23.37
CA GLY A 113 11.43 -7.00 22.95
C GLY A 113 11.88 -6.67 21.52
N GLY A 114 11.17 -5.78 20.83
CA GLY A 114 11.55 -5.25 19.52
C GLY A 114 10.67 -5.74 18.37
N SER A 115 10.38 -4.83 17.43
CA SER A 115 9.54 -5.08 16.24
C SER A 115 10.20 -5.92 15.15
N THR A 116 11.47 -6.30 15.30
CA THR A 116 12.17 -7.23 14.40
C THR A 116 12.53 -8.55 15.08
N ASN A 117 12.08 -8.76 16.32
CA ASN A 117 12.30 -10.00 17.05
C ASN A 117 11.14 -10.96 16.76
N GLU A 118 11.44 -12.06 16.05
CA GLU A 118 10.46 -13.06 15.63
C GLU A 118 9.75 -13.70 16.84
N LEU A 119 10.46 -13.94 17.95
CA LEU A 119 9.85 -14.48 19.17
C LEU A 119 8.85 -13.48 19.79
N THR A 120 9.17 -12.19 19.74
CA THR A 120 8.26 -11.12 20.22
C THR A 120 7.00 -11.08 19.36
N LEU A 121 7.13 -11.05 18.04
CA LEU A 121 5.99 -11.04 17.11
C LEU A 121 5.13 -12.31 17.25
N HIS A 122 5.77 -13.47 17.41
CA HIS A 122 5.07 -14.72 17.66
C HIS A 122 4.22 -14.67 18.93
N ARG A 123 4.74 -14.14 20.03
CA ARG A 123 4.02 -13.97 21.30
C ARG A 123 2.89 -12.95 21.19
N LEU A 124 3.10 -11.87 20.44
CA LEU A 124 2.10 -10.81 20.26
C LEU A 124 1.00 -11.16 19.27
N GLY A 125 1.14 -12.24 18.51
CA GLY A 125 0.07 -12.77 17.67
C GLY A 125 0.27 -12.62 16.17
N GLU A 126 1.51 -12.72 15.69
CA GLU A 126 1.73 -12.88 14.25
C GLU A 126 0.90 -14.05 13.70
N LEU A 127 0.60 -13.98 12.40
CA LEU A 127 -0.10 -15.02 11.70
C LEU A 127 0.85 -16.19 11.47
N ASP A 128 0.97 -17.05 12.46
CA ASP A 128 1.56 -18.38 12.34
C ASP A 128 0.51 -19.37 11.88
N THR A 129 0.58 -19.74 10.60
CA THR A 129 -0.34 -20.72 9.99
C THR A 129 -0.36 -22.07 10.70
N GLY A 130 0.78 -22.51 11.27
CA GLY A 130 0.86 -23.75 12.03
C GLY A 130 0.05 -23.69 13.31
N SER A 131 0.21 -22.63 14.10
CA SER A 131 -0.58 -22.42 15.32
C SER A 131 -2.08 -22.25 15.03
N VAL A 132 -2.46 -21.58 13.94
CA VAL A 132 -3.87 -21.46 13.56
C VAL A 132 -4.48 -22.82 13.18
N ILE A 133 -3.77 -23.62 12.37
CA ILE A 133 -4.29 -24.89 11.84
C ILE A 133 -4.30 -25.98 12.91
N TYR A 134 -3.20 -26.14 13.65
CA TYR A 134 -2.98 -27.29 14.54
C TYR A 134 -3.22 -26.98 16.02
N ARG A 135 -3.16 -25.71 16.43
CA ARG A 135 -3.37 -25.28 17.84
C ARG A 135 -4.64 -24.44 18.03
N HIS A 136 -5.40 -24.20 16.97
CA HIS A 136 -6.66 -23.45 17.01
C HIS A 136 -6.52 -22.02 17.53
N GLU A 137 -5.35 -21.40 17.35
CA GLU A 137 -5.06 -20.03 17.80
C GLU A 137 -5.65 -18.99 16.84
N TYR A 138 -6.97 -19.03 16.61
CA TYR A 138 -7.68 -18.22 15.61
C TYR A 138 -7.59 -16.70 15.84
N TRP A 139 -7.31 -16.28 17.08
CA TRP A 139 -7.11 -14.87 17.42
C TRP A 139 -5.94 -14.24 16.63
N ARG A 140 -4.95 -15.06 16.19
CA ARG A 140 -3.84 -14.63 15.33
C ARG A 140 -4.30 -14.11 13.96
N LEU A 141 -5.44 -14.58 13.45
CA LEU A 141 -6.01 -14.09 12.19
C LEU A 141 -6.27 -12.58 12.24
N PHE A 142 -6.64 -12.08 13.41
CA PHE A 142 -6.97 -10.68 13.65
C PHE A 142 -5.81 -9.89 14.25
N ALA A 143 -5.09 -10.45 15.23
CA ALA A 143 -3.97 -9.77 15.88
C ALA A 143 -2.85 -9.39 14.89
N ALA A 144 -2.53 -10.29 13.95
CA ALA A 144 -1.50 -10.08 12.95
C ALA A 144 -1.74 -8.87 12.04
N LEU A 145 -2.99 -8.41 11.91
CA LEU A 145 -3.38 -7.27 11.07
C LEU A 145 -2.81 -5.93 11.56
N PHE A 146 -2.35 -5.87 12.82
CA PHE A 146 -1.84 -4.65 13.47
C PHE A 146 -0.35 -4.71 13.81
N LEU A 147 0.26 -5.90 13.78
CA LEU A 147 1.69 -6.09 14.01
C LEU A 147 2.53 -5.71 12.79
N HIS A 148 3.76 -5.26 12.99
CA HIS A 148 4.64 -4.80 11.92
C HIS A 148 6.11 -5.19 12.15
N TYR A 149 6.71 -5.85 11.15
CA TYR A 149 8.14 -6.13 11.12
C TYR A 149 8.99 -4.88 10.80
N GLY A 150 9.36 -4.12 11.83
CA GLY A 150 10.28 -2.98 11.77
C GLY A 150 9.68 -1.64 11.26
N PRO A 151 10.41 -0.53 11.42
CA PRO A 151 9.89 0.83 11.24
C PRO A 151 9.53 1.17 9.78
N ILE A 152 10.29 0.64 8.81
CA ILE A 152 10.02 0.86 7.38
C ILE A 152 8.68 0.23 6.98
N HIS A 153 8.36 -0.94 7.53
CA HIS A 153 7.15 -1.67 7.19
C HIS A 153 5.90 -0.92 7.69
N ILE A 154 5.89 -0.48 8.95
CA ILE A 154 4.78 0.33 9.47
C ILE A 154 4.67 1.67 8.73
N PHE A 155 5.78 2.34 8.44
CA PHE A 155 5.76 3.61 7.70
C PHE A 155 5.00 3.48 6.37
N PHE A 156 5.32 2.48 5.55
CA PHE A 156 4.67 2.31 4.25
C PHE A 156 3.20 1.88 4.38
N ASN A 157 2.84 1.05 5.36
CA ASN A 157 1.44 0.70 5.61
C ASN A 157 0.61 1.92 6.04
N LEU A 158 1.10 2.71 6.98
CA LEU A 158 0.41 3.93 7.42
C LEU A 158 0.33 4.97 6.31
N PHE A 159 1.39 5.12 5.52
CA PHE A 159 1.41 6.02 4.37
C PHE A 159 0.37 5.60 3.31
N ALA A 160 0.31 4.31 2.97
CA ALA A 160 -0.67 3.79 2.02
C ALA A 160 -2.10 3.93 2.56
N LEU A 161 -2.33 3.64 3.84
CA LEU A 161 -3.62 3.82 4.50
C LEU A 161 -4.05 5.30 4.50
N LEU A 162 -3.14 6.22 4.78
CA LEU A 162 -3.40 7.66 4.75
C LEU A 162 -3.72 8.19 3.34
N LEU A 163 -3.11 7.60 2.30
CA LEU A 163 -3.33 8.02 0.93
C LEU A 163 -4.64 7.46 0.34
N LEU A 164 -4.92 6.18 0.60
CA LEU A 164 -6.01 5.44 -0.05
C LEU A 164 -7.30 5.39 0.78
N GLY A 165 -7.16 5.42 2.11
CA GLY A 165 -8.26 5.29 3.07
C GLY A 165 -9.20 6.49 3.09
N PRO A 166 -8.73 7.73 3.35
CA PRO A 166 -9.59 8.89 3.51
C PRO A 166 -10.54 9.15 2.34
N PRO A 167 -10.09 9.05 1.06
CA PRO A 167 -10.99 9.19 -0.07
C PRO A 167 -12.10 8.12 -0.08
N LEU A 168 -11.80 6.88 0.31
CA LEU A 168 -12.79 5.80 0.35
C LEU A 168 -13.76 5.99 1.51
N GLU A 169 -13.25 6.30 2.72
CA GLU A 169 -14.06 6.55 3.91
C GLU A 169 -15.09 7.66 3.67
N ARG A 170 -14.71 8.72 2.94
CA ARG A 170 -15.66 9.77 2.55
C ARG A 170 -16.73 9.26 1.59
N GLN A 171 -16.35 8.40 0.65
CA GLN A 171 -17.24 7.88 -0.39
C GLN A 171 -18.28 6.89 0.16
N ILE A 172 -17.89 6.05 1.13
CA ILE A 172 -18.74 4.94 1.62
C ILE A 172 -19.17 5.10 3.09
N GLY A 173 -18.59 6.05 3.81
CA GLY A 173 -18.83 6.27 5.24
C GLY A 173 -17.91 5.44 6.15
N GLY A 174 -17.71 5.94 7.38
CA GLY A 174 -16.78 5.35 8.36
C GLY A 174 -17.05 3.88 8.69
N LEU A 175 -18.30 3.53 8.99
CA LEU A 175 -18.65 2.16 9.36
C LEU A 175 -18.38 1.15 8.24
N LEU A 176 -18.81 1.45 7.01
CA LEU A 176 -18.56 0.57 5.86
C LEU A 176 -17.07 0.50 5.53
N PHE A 177 -16.35 1.61 5.65
CA PHE A 177 -14.89 1.61 5.49
C PHE A 177 -14.20 0.70 6.51
N PHE A 178 -14.56 0.79 7.79
CA PHE A 178 -14.02 -0.10 8.82
C PHE A 178 -14.31 -1.57 8.52
N VAL A 179 -15.55 -1.90 8.16
CA VAL A 179 -15.96 -3.28 7.81
C VAL A 179 -15.16 -3.77 6.60
N CYS A 180 -15.07 -2.99 5.53
CA CYS A 180 -14.29 -3.36 4.35
C CYS A 180 -12.80 -3.57 4.68
N TYR A 181 -12.21 -2.69 5.51
CA TYR A 181 -10.82 -2.82 5.95
C TYR A 181 -10.59 -4.10 6.78
N ALA A 182 -11.38 -4.31 7.83
CA ALA A 182 -11.20 -5.40 8.77
C ALA A 182 -11.53 -6.77 8.16
N VAL A 183 -12.65 -6.88 7.44
CA VAL A 183 -13.07 -8.13 6.79
C VAL A 183 -12.10 -8.51 5.67
N SER A 184 -11.57 -7.55 4.92
CA SER A 184 -10.54 -7.86 3.91
C SER A 184 -9.23 -8.32 4.54
N GLY A 185 -8.83 -7.74 5.68
CA GLY A 185 -7.70 -8.23 6.47
C GLY A 185 -7.89 -9.68 6.92
N LEU A 186 -9.05 -10.00 7.49
CA LEU A 186 -9.40 -11.37 7.85
C LEU A 186 -9.43 -12.29 6.63
N GLY A 187 -10.01 -11.86 5.51
CA GLY A 187 -10.01 -12.59 4.25
C GLY A 187 -8.60 -12.88 3.72
N SER A 188 -7.67 -11.93 3.87
CA SER A 188 -6.24 -12.13 3.61
C SER A 188 -5.64 -13.22 4.50
N SER A 189 -5.83 -13.14 5.82
CA SER A 189 -5.32 -14.15 6.76
C SER A 189 -5.91 -15.54 6.50
N ILE A 190 -7.22 -15.61 6.24
CA ILE A 190 -7.94 -16.86 5.92
C ILE A 190 -7.43 -17.45 4.61
N ALA A 191 -7.22 -16.62 3.57
CA ALA A 191 -6.69 -17.09 2.30
C ALA A 191 -5.32 -17.77 2.48
N ILE A 192 -4.43 -17.16 3.27
CA ILE A 192 -3.12 -17.76 3.59
C ILE A 192 -3.29 -19.10 4.33
N VAL A 193 -4.09 -19.13 5.40
CA VAL A 193 -4.32 -20.35 6.17
C VAL A 193 -4.93 -21.46 5.31
N LEU A 194 -5.88 -21.13 4.43
CA LEU A 194 -6.50 -22.08 3.51
C LEU A 194 -5.49 -22.62 2.50
N LEU A 195 -4.69 -21.75 1.87
CA LEU A 195 -3.67 -22.15 0.91
C LEU A 195 -2.60 -23.05 1.56
N THR A 196 -2.18 -22.73 2.79
CA THR A 196 -1.27 -23.59 3.58
C THR A 196 -1.92 -24.94 3.90
N ARG A 197 -3.19 -24.94 4.33
CA ARG A 197 -3.92 -26.18 4.62
C ARG A 197 -4.12 -27.08 3.40
N LEU A 198 -4.30 -26.48 2.23
CA LEU A 198 -4.38 -27.17 0.94
C LEU A 198 -3.01 -27.58 0.38
N ARG A 199 -1.91 -27.34 1.12
CA ARG A 199 -0.52 -27.61 0.71
C ARG A 199 -0.10 -26.90 -0.59
N LEU A 200 -0.74 -25.75 -0.87
CA LEU A 200 -0.37 -24.86 -1.97
C LEU A 200 0.67 -23.81 -1.54
N LEU A 201 0.83 -23.62 -0.23
CA LEU A 201 1.87 -22.80 0.39
C LEU A 201 2.51 -23.59 1.53
N ASP A 202 3.81 -23.41 1.73
CA ASP A 202 4.47 -23.86 2.96
C ASP A 202 3.92 -23.09 4.18
N PRO A 203 4.10 -23.62 5.40
CA PRO A 203 3.82 -22.87 6.62
C PRO A 203 4.59 -21.54 6.64
N VAL A 204 3.88 -20.45 6.87
CA VAL A 204 4.42 -19.09 6.89
C VAL A 204 4.01 -18.37 8.17
N GLN A 205 4.84 -17.38 8.52
CA GLN A 205 4.62 -16.38 9.57
C GLN A 205 4.50 -15.01 8.93
N LEU A 206 3.40 -14.31 9.19
CA LEU A 206 3.12 -13.01 8.57
C LEU A 206 2.63 -11.99 9.61
N VAL A 207 2.97 -10.74 9.39
CA VAL A 207 2.45 -9.57 10.11
C VAL A 207 2.15 -8.47 9.11
N GLY A 208 1.25 -7.56 9.46
CA GLY A 208 1.08 -6.30 8.75
C GLY A 208 -0.35 -5.99 8.34
N ALA A 209 -0.64 -4.69 8.32
CA ALA A 209 -1.89 -4.15 7.81
C ALA A 209 -2.04 -4.23 6.28
N SER A 210 -1.03 -4.71 5.56
CA SER A 210 -0.97 -4.65 4.08
C SER A 210 -2.08 -5.44 3.41
N GLY A 211 -2.53 -6.57 3.99
CA GLY A 211 -3.71 -7.31 3.53
C GLY A 211 -4.99 -6.47 3.63
N CYS A 212 -5.17 -5.71 4.72
CA CYS A 212 -6.28 -4.78 4.89
C CYS A 212 -6.23 -3.64 3.88
N ILE A 213 -5.03 -3.09 3.62
CA ILE A 213 -4.81 -2.01 2.65
C ILE A 213 -5.08 -2.49 1.22
N MET A 214 -4.66 -3.69 0.87
CA MET A 214 -5.05 -4.30 -0.41
C MET A 214 -6.55 -4.58 -0.48
N GLY A 215 -7.19 -4.87 0.65
CA GLY A 215 -8.64 -4.80 0.81
C GLY A 215 -9.27 -3.45 0.48
N VAL A 216 -8.67 -2.35 0.92
CA VAL A 216 -9.10 -0.98 0.57
C VAL A 216 -8.96 -0.75 -0.94
N VAL A 217 -7.86 -1.19 -1.55
CA VAL A 217 -7.66 -1.13 -3.01
C VAL A 217 -8.71 -1.97 -3.76
N GLY A 218 -9.00 -3.18 -3.26
CA GLY A 218 -10.04 -4.06 -3.79
C GLY A 218 -11.42 -3.43 -3.69
N THR A 219 -11.74 -2.85 -2.53
CA THR A 219 -13.01 -2.15 -2.28
C THR A 219 -13.18 -1.00 -3.25
N TRP A 220 -12.12 -0.22 -3.51
CA TRP A 220 -12.12 0.79 -4.57
C TRP A 220 -12.44 0.21 -5.94
N ALA A 221 -11.78 -0.88 -6.33
CA ALA A 221 -12.01 -1.52 -7.63
C ALA A 221 -13.46 -2.00 -7.79
N GLY A 222 -13.99 -2.73 -6.80
CA GLY A 222 -15.36 -3.23 -6.80
C GLY A 222 -16.39 -2.10 -6.79
N PHE A 223 -16.20 -1.10 -5.93
CA PHE A 223 -17.06 0.07 -5.85
C PHE A 223 -17.12 0.84 -7.17
N LEU A 224 -15.96 1.15 -7.78
CA LEU A 224 -15.90 1.89 -9.04
C LEU A 224 -16.44 1.09 -10.22
N LEU A 225 -16.33 -0.24 -10.19
CA LEU A 225 -16.90 -1.12 -11.21
C LEU A 225 -18.43 -1.11 -11.14
N ARG A 226 -19.00 -1.25 -9.93
CA ARG A 226 -20.46 -1.14 -9.72
C ARG A 226 -20.98 0.24 -10.09
N HIS A 227 -20.29 1.28 -9.66
CA HIS A 227 -20.69 2.69 -9.84
C HIS A 227 -19.95 3.35 -11.02
N ARG A 228 -19.75 2.60 -12.12
CA ARG A 228 -19.00 3.06 -13.31
C ARG A 228 -19.56 4.30 -14.01
N HIS A 229 -20.79 4.67 -13.69
CA HIS A 229 -21.48 5.88 -14.18
C HIS A 229 -21.02 7.16 -13.46
N LEU A 230 -20.35 7.05 -12.30
CA LEU A 230 -19.88 8.21 -11.56
C LEU A 230 -18.80 8.99 -12.34
N PRO A 231 -18.72 10.32 -12.16
CA PRO A 231 -17.68 11.13 -12.77
C PRO A 231 -16.27 10.58 -12.47
N LEU A 232 -15.43 10.53 -13.50
CA LEU A 232 -14.05 10.05 -13.43
C LEU A 232 -13.89 8.57 -13.00
N ALA A 233 -14.96 7.78 -12.88
CA ALA A 233 -14.87 6.39 -12.42
C ALA A 233 -13.91 5.55 -13.27
N ARG A 234 -13.97 5.67 -14.60
CA ARG A 234 -13.05 4.99 -15.52
C ARG A 234 -11.58 5.37 -15.28
N GLN A 235 -11.30 6.66 -15.06
CA GLN A 235 -9.95 7.14 -14.77
C GLN A 235 -9.46 6.61 -13.41
N ARG A 236 -10.31 6.68 -12.37
CA ARG A 236 -9.97 6.16 -11.04
C ARG A 236 -9.74 4.65 -11.08
N LEU A 237 -10.57 3.89 -11.80
CA LEU A 237 -10.41 2.45 -11.96
C LEU A 237 -9.10 2.10 -12.67
N ARG A 238 -8.71 2.86 -13.70
CA ARG A 238 -7.38 2.72 -14.33
C ARG A 238 -6.25 2.99 -13.33
N ASN A 239 -6.37 4.00 -12.48
CA ASN A 239 -5.36 4.28 -11.46
C ASN A 239 -5.26 3.13 -10.44
N ILE A 240 -6.39 2.58 -10.01
CA ILE A 240 -6.44 1.41 -9.12
C ILE A 240 -5.79 0.19 -9.80
N PHE A 241 -6.07 -0.05 -11.07
CA PHE A 241 -5.42 -1.11 -11.84
C PHE A 241 -3.90 -0.95 -11.88
N ILE A 242 -3.39 0.28 -12.09
CA ILE A 242 -1.95 0.56 -12.04
C ILE A 242 -1.39 0.30 -10.63
N ILE A 243 -2.10 0.71 -9.57
CA ILE A 243 -1.68 0.45 -8.18
C ILE A 243 -1.58 -1.06 -7.92
N VAL A 244 -2.57 -1.84 -8.35
CA VAL A 244 -2.54 -3.31 -8.22
C VAL A 244 -1.36 -3.89 -8.99
N LEU A 245 -1.13 -3.48 -10.23
CA LEU A 245 0.00 -3.97 -11.03
C LEU A 245 1.35 -3.66 -10.36
N LEU A 246 1.50 -2.44 -9.83
CA LEU A 246 2.69 -2.04 -9.08
C LEU A 246 2.87 -2.87 -7.81
N GLN A 247 1.79 -3.12 -7.06
CA GLN A 247 1.86 -3.95 -5.86
C GLN A 247 2.30 -5.37 -6.20
N LEU A 248 1.70 -6.00 -7.22
CA LEU A 248 2.08 -7.36 -7.62
C LEU A 248 3.52 -7.43 -8.10
N ALA A 249 3.99 -6.44 -8.86
CA ALA A 249 5.39 -6.34 -9.23
C ALA A 249 6.31 -6.21 -8.02
N PHE A 250 5.91 -5.41 -7.01
CA PHE A 250 6.65 -5.25 -5.76
C PHE A 250 6.71 -6.55 -4.96
N ASP A 251 5.60 -7.29 -4.87
CA ASP A 251 5.50 -8.55 -4.15
C ASP A 251 6.41 -9.62 -4.74
N VAL A 252 6.52 -9.69 -6.09
CA VAL A 252 7.38 -10.65 -6.79
C VAL A 252 8.86 -10.41 -6.51
N VAL A 253 9.28 -9.14 -6.40
CA VAL A 253 10.70 -8.78 -6.29
C VAL A 253 11.18 -8.50 -4.87
N THR A 254 10.27 -8.47 -3.89
CA THR A 254 10.59 -8.12 -2.50
C THR A 254 10.48 -9.34 -1.58
N PRO A 255 11.60 -9.86 -1.06
CA PRO A 255 11.58 -10.97 -0.11
C PRO A 255 10.75 -10.64 1.13
N ARG A 256 10.12 -11.67 1.71
CA ARG A 256 9.28 -11.58 2.92
C ARG A 256 8.01 -10.73 2.75
N VAL A 257 7.60 -10.43 1.52
CA VAL A 257 6.28 -9.86 1.21
C VAL A 257 5.40 -10.97 0.65
N SER A 258 4.19 -11.12 1.17
CA SER A 258 3.28 -12.21 0.76
C SER A 258 2.29 -11.74 -0.31
N MET A 259 2.58 -12.09 -1.56
CA MET A 259 1.67 -11.85 -2.69
C MET A 259 0.29 -12.50 -2.43
N SER A 260 0.27 -13.71 -1.89
CA SER A 260 -0.97 -14.44 -1.60
C SER A 260 -1.84 -13.73 -0.56
N ALA A 261 -1.22 -13.08 0.44
CA ALA A 261 -1.95 -12.28 1.43
C ALA A 261 -2.57 -11.04 0.76
N HIS A 262 -1.78 -10.33 -0.05
CA HIS A 262 -2.27 -9.17 -0.79
C HIS A 262 -3.41 -9.51 -1.76
N LEU A 263 -3.30 -10.62 -2.50
CA LEU A 263 -4.36 -11.11 -3.38
C LEU A 263 -5.62 -11.51 -2.61
N GLY A 264 -5.48 -12.18 -1.46
CA GLY A 264 -6.61 -12.54 -0.59
C GLY A 264 -7.36 -11.31 -0.07
N GLY A 265 -6.62 -10.29 0.38
CA GLY A 265 -7.19 -9.01 0.78
C GLY A 265 -7.86 -8.28 -0.38
N LEU A 266 -7.17 -8.16 -1.52
CA LEU A 266 -7.67 -7.52 -2.74
C LEU A 266 -8.99 -8.16 -3.22
N PHE A 267 -9.02 -9.50 -3.27
CA PHE A 267 -10.19 -10.25 -3.71
C PHE A 267 -11.38 -10.04 -2.76
N THR A 268 -11.14 -10.18 -1.45
CA THR A 268 -12.19 -9.97 -0.43
C THR A 268 -12.75 -8.56 -0.51
N GLY A 269 -11.85 -7.56 -0.56
CA GLY A 269 -12.23 -6.16 -0.70
C GLY A 269 -13.01 -5.88 -1.98
N PHE A 270 -12.61 -6.49 -3.10
CA PHE A 270 -13.33 -6.36 -4.37
C PHE A 270 -14.78 -6.83 -4.27
N LEU A 271 -15.02 -8.01 -3.68
CA LEU A 271 -16.37 -8.51 -3.46
C LEU A 271 -17.19 -7.61 -2.55
N LEU A 272 -16.60 -7.11 -1.45
CA LEU A 272 -17.27 -6.15 -0.56
C LEU A 272 -17.58 -4.83 -1.28
N GLY A 273 -16.64 -4.31 -2.07
CA GLY A 273 -16.83 -3.09 -2.86
C GLY A 273 -17.97 -3.20 -3.87
N LEU A 274 -18.19 -4.38 -4.46
CA LEU A 274 -19.36 -4.65 -5.29
C LEU A 274 -20.67 -4.60 -4.50
N ALA A 275 -20.67 -4.92 -3.20
CA ALA A 275 -21.86 -4.86 -2.36
C ALA A 275 -22.16 -3.46 -1.80
N VAL A 276 -21.16 -2.58 -1.73
CA VAL A 276 -21.28 -1.24 -1.14
C VAL A 276 -22.13 -0.28 -2.00
N PRO A 277 -23.20 0.33 -1.46
CA PRO A 277 -23.96 1.36 -2.15
C PRO A 277 -23.19 2.69 -2.21
N ALA A 278 -23.48 3.51 -3.22
CA ALA A 278 -23.01 4.89 -3.23
C ALA A 278 -23.73 5.67 -2.13
N ARG A 279 -22.98 6.44 -1.32
CA ARG A 279 -23.58 7.30 -0.30
C ARG A 279 -24.32 8.45 -0.99
N SER A 280 -25.61 8.59 -0.70
CA SER A 280 -26.46 9.69 -1.16
C SER A 280 -26.28 10.94 -0.28
N ARG A 281 -25.11 11.60 -0.34
CA ARG A 281 -24.84 12.93 0.26
C ARG A 281 -23.72 13.59 -0.55
N PHE A 282 -23.85 14.68 -1.30
CA PHE A 282 -24.87 15.74 -1.43
C PHE A 282 -25.18 15.99 -2.90
#